data_AF-A0A4W4GWA4-F1
#
_entry.id   AF-A0A4W4GWA4-F1
#
_cell.length_a   1.000
_cell.length_b   1.000
_cell.length_c   1.000
_cell.angle_alpha   90.00
_cell.angle_beta   90.00
_cell.angle_gamma   90.00
#
_symmetry.space_group_name_H-M   'P 1'
#
loop_
_entity.id
_entity.type
_entity.pdbx_description
1 polymer ?
#
loop_
_entity_poly.entity_id
_entity_poly.type
_entity_poly.pdbx_seq_one_letter_code
_entity_poly.pdbx_strand_id
1 'polypeptide(L)'
;MAAFTVTANGGTFLSRLIGHIHSRFVDPRTQVACLHTSAVLHTKNWERKNRILYPPQQKDEPPRPAEIYHSRRQIKYSKDKMWYLAKLIRGMTIDQALAQLEFNDKKGAKVIKEVLLEAQDMAVKNHNVEYKSNLHVAESFSSKGKYLKRIRYHGRGMFGIMDKVYCHYFVKLVEGMPPTVEQSTAFDQAKEYVEQLKKRTIIYSL
;
A
#
# COMPACT_ATOMS: atom_id res chain seq x y z
N MET A 1 88.06 12.57 34.32
CA MET A 1 87.29 11.44 34.90
C MET A 1 85.83 11.83 34.96
N ALA A 2 84.96 10.83 34.88
CA ALA A 2 83.49 10.85 34.89
C ALA A 2 82.82 11.04 33.51
N ALA A 3 82.19 9.93 33.09
CA ALA A 3 81.30 9.75 31.97
C ALA A 3 79.95 10.43 32.21
N PHE A 4 79.12 10.55 31.17
CA PHE A 4 77.77 9.98 31.15
C PHE A 4 77.21 10.07 29.72
N THR A 5 76.82 8.91 29.20
CA THR A 5 75.96 8.71 28.03
C THR A 5 74.53 9.12 28.39
N VAL A 6 73.72 9.56 27.40
CA VAL A 6 72.35 9.08 27.15
C VAL A 6 71.84 9.65 25.82
N THR A 7 71.25 8.73 25.08
CA THR A 7 70.53 8.79 23.81
C THR A 7 69.19 9.51 23.89
N ALA A 8 68.77 10.17 22.80
CA ALA A 8 67.58 9.81 22.00
C ALA A 8 66.94 11.01 21.28
N ASN A 9 66.94 10.93 19.95
CA ASN A 9 65.89 11.24 18.98
C ASN A 9 64.85 12.34 19.30
N GLY A 10 64.97 13.45 18.55
CA GLY A 10 63.87 14.31 18.15
C GLY A 10 63.99 14.59 16.66
N GLY A 11 63.12 13.97 15.86
CA GLY A 11 63.02 14.27 14.43
C GLY A 11 62.33 15.61 14.19
N THR A 12 62.55 16.19 13.01
CA THR A 12 61.51 16.70 12.11
C THR A 12 62.13 17.32 10.86
N PHE A 13 61.31 17.34 9.80
CA PHE A 13 61.45 18.06 8.53
C PHE A 13 62.48 17.54 7.53
N LEU A 14 61.99 16.87 6.48
CA LEU A 14 61.72 17.58 5.22
C LEU A 14 60.89 16.71 4.26
N SER A 15 59.87 17.37 3.74
CA SER A 15 59.00 17.06 2.60
C SER A 15 59.62 16.23 1.47
N ARG A 16 58.90 15.20 1.03
CA ARG A 16 59.03 14.64 -0.33
C ARG A 16 57.66 14.54 -1.00
N LEU A 17 57.47 15.44 -1.96
CA LEU A 17 56.47 15.35 -3.03
C LEU A 17 56.74 14.10 -3.86
N ILE A 18 55.81 13.15 -3.87
CA ILE A 18 55.63 12.20 -4.98
C ILE A 18 54.13 12.09 -5.24
N GLY A 19 53.70 12.67 -6.37
CA GLY A 19 52.34 12.57 -6.86
C GLY A 19 51.98 11.12 -7.17
N HIS A 20 50.88 10.65 -6.61
CA HIS A 20 50.18 9.47 -7.10
C HIS A 20 49.21 9.91 -8.20
N ILE A 21 49.60 9.71 -9.46
CA ILE A 21 48.67 9.68 -10.58
C ILE A 21 47.90 8.36 -10.45
N HIS A 22 46.68 8.42 -9.92
CA HIS A 22 45.75 7.32 -10.07
C HIS A 22 45.28 7.28 -11.53
N SER A 23 45.84 6.33 -12.30
CA SER A 23 45.27 5.90 -13.56
C SER A 23 43.87 5.35 -13.29
N ARG A 24 42.84 6.08 -13.75
CA ARG A 24 41.51 5.50 -13.91
C ARG A 24 41.61 4.49 -15.04
N PHE A 25 41.83 3.24 -14.70
CA PHE A 25 41.57 2.15 -15.63
C PHE A 25 40.07 2.15 -15.91
N VAL A 26 39.73 2.57 -17.13
CA VAL A 26 38.40 2.51 -17.70
C VAL A 26 38.14 1.04 -18.02
N ASP A 27 37.30 0.39 -17.22
CA ASP A 27 36.76 -0.92 -17.55
C ASP A 27 35.82 -0.78 -18.77
N PRO A 28 36.10 -1.45 -19.91
CA PRO A 28 35.22 -1.46 -21.06
C PRO A 28 34.21 -2.59 -20.88
N ARG A 29 33.35 -2.48 -19.88
CA ARG A 29 32.02 -3.11 -19.93
C ARG A 29 31.05 -1.99 -20.25
N THR A 30 31.05 -1.69 -21.55
CA THR A 30 30.06 -0.91 -22.28
C THR A 30 28.74 -0.86 -21.55
N GLN A 31 28.44 0.34 -21.07
CA GLN A 31 27.10 0.78 -20.76
C GLN A 31 26.21 0.44 -21.96
N VAL A 32 25.40 -0.60 -21.81
CA VAL A 32 24.25 -0.79 -22.68
C VAL A 32 23.26 0.30 -22.28
N ALA A 33 23.44 1.45 -22.91
CA ALA A 33 22.40 2.46 -22.98
C ALA A 33 21.13 1.79 -23.53
N CYS A 34 20.00 2.20 -22.95
CA CYS A 34 18.66 2.02 -23.48
C CYS A 34 18.25 0.59 -23.90
N LEU A 35 18.31 -0.36 -22.98
CA LEU A 35 17.16 -1.25 -22.89
C LEU A 35 16.00 -0.42 -22.35
N HIS A 36 15.17 0.09 -23.27
CA HIS A 36 13.77 0.32 -22.95
C HIS A 36 13.30 -0.95 -22.28
N THR A 37 13.16 -0.91 -20.96
CA THR A 37 12.44 -1.95 -20.24
C THR A 37 11.02 -1.86 -20.78
N SER A 38 10.74 -2.67 -21.78
CA SER A 38 9.46 -3.31 -22.02
C SER A 38 9.10 -4.20 -20.81
N ALA A 39 9.23 -3.65 -19.60
CA ALA A 39 8.64 -4.24 -18.42
C ALA A 39 7.14 -3.99 -18.55
N VAL A 40 6.51 -4.87 -19.31
CA VAL A 40 5.09 -5.16 -19.28
C VAL A 40 4.78 -5.64 -17.87
N LEU A 41 4.62 -4.69 -16.95
CA LEU A 41 4.04 -4.95 -15.63
C LEU A 41 2.91 -3.95 -15.42
N HIS A 42 1.96 -3.93 -16.36
CA HIS A 42 0.58 -3.63 -15.98
C HIS A 42 -0.01 -4.91 -15.37
N THR A 43 0.45 -5.24 -14.16
CA THR A 43 -0.10 -6.33 -13.36
C THR A 43 -1.50 -5.94 -12.93
N LYS A 44 -2.47 -6.21 -13.82
CA LYS A 44 -3.93 -6.18 -13.59
C LYS A 44 -4.31 -7.30 -12.61
N ASN A 45 -3.73 -7.27 -11.41
CA ASN A 45 -3.91 -8.34 -10.44
C ASN A 45 -5.28 -8.27 -9.78
N TRP A 46 -5.91 -7.09 -9.74
CA TRP A 46 -7.21 -6.92 -9.08
C TRP A 46 -8.34 -7.48 -9.93
N GLU A 47 -8.43 -7.09 -11.20
CA GLU A 47 -9.47 -7.53 -12.12
C GLU A 47 -9.37 -9.02 -12.46
N ARG A 48 -8.15 -9.60 -12.37
CA ARG A 48 -7.93 -11.04 -12.55
C ARG A 48 -8.54 -11.89 -11.43
N LYS A 49 -8.77 -11.35 -10.23
CA LYS A 49 -9.37 -12.10 -9.12
C LYS A 49 -10.79 -12.58 -9.45
N ASN A 50 -11.54 -11.82 -10.26
CA ASN A 50 -12.89 -12.23 -10.71
C ASN A 50 -12.87 -13.43 -11.67
N ARG A 51 -11.70 -13.80 -12.23
CA ARG A 51 -11.57 -14.95 -13.13
C ARG A 51 -11.22 -16.24 -12.38
N ILE A 52 -11.07 -16.18 -11.06
CA ILE A 52 -10.80 -17.35 -10.24
C ILE A 52 -12.07 -18.19 -10.20
N LEU A 53 -11.97 -19.43 -10.68
CA LEU A 53 -13.04 -20.41 -10.62
C LEU A 53 -12.75 -21.36 -9.47
N TYR A 54 -13.73 -21.52 -8.59
CA TYR A 54 -13.64 -22.45 -7.48
C TYR A 54 -14.20 -23.82 -7.87
N PRO A 55 -13.74 -24.91 -7.24
CA PRO A 55 -14.37 -26.22 -7.40
C PRO A 55 -15.82 -26.21 -6.88
N PRO A 56 -16.67 -27.11 -7.38
CA PRO A 56 -18.05 -27.26 -6.90
C PRO A 56 -18.09 -27.63 -5.43
N GLN A 57 -19.03 -27.05 -4.68
CA GLN A 57 -19.20 -27.33 -3.25
C GLN A 57 -19.88 -28.68 -3.02
N GLN A 58 -19.53 -29.35 -1.92
CA GLN A 58 -20.26 -30.50 -1.43
C GLN A 58 -21.54 -30.05 -0.70
N LYS A 59 -22.50 -30.96 -0.54
CA LYS A 59 -23.79 -30.65 0.09
C LYS A 59 -23.66 -30.25 1.57
N ASP A 60 -22.67 -30.78 2.27
CA ASP A 60 -22.45 -30.54 3.70
C ASP A 60 -21.64 -29.27 4.00
N GLU A 61 -21.12 -28.59 2.97
CA GLU A 61 -20.38 -27.34 3.12
C GLU A 61 -21.32 -26.14 3.19
N PRO A 62 -20.99 -25.11 4.01
CA PRO A 62 -21.75 -23.88 4.03
C PRO A 62 -21.67 -23.15 2.67
N PRO A 63 -22.70 -22.38 2.28
CA PRO A 63 -22.68 -21.61 1.05
C PRO A 63 -21.53 -20.60 1.08
N ARG A 64 -20.73 -20.58 0.02
CA ARG A 64 -19.63 -19.60 -0.13
C ARG A 64 -20.22 -18.24 -0.54
N PRO A 65 -19.89 -17.14 0.15
CA PRO A 65 -20.32 -15.81 -0.28
C PRO A 65 -19.62 -15.41 -1.59
N ALA A 66 -20.34 -14.74 -2.49
CA ALA A 66 -19.75 -14.20 -3.70
C ALA A 66 -18.76 -13.05 -3.37
N GLU A 67 -17.57 -13.09 -3.97
CA GLU A 67 -16.59 -12.01 -3.89
C GLU A 67 -16.49 -11.29 -5.24
N ILE A 68 -16.59 -9.96 -5.21
CA ILE A 68 -16.53 -9.13 -6.42
C ILE A 68 -15.42 -8.11 -6.27
N TYR A 69 -14.45 -8.16 -7.18
CA TYR A 69 -13.33 -7.23 -7.23
C TYR A 69 -13.54 -6.22 -8.34
N HIS A 70 -13.58 -4.92 -8.01
CA HIS A 70 -13.65 -3.86 -9.02
C HIS A 70 -12.64 -2.74 -8.73
N SER A 71 -12.17 -2.05 -9.77
CA SER A 71 -11.24 -0.94 -9.60
C SER A 71 -11.32 0.06 -10.74
N ARG A 72 -10.97 1.32 -10.45
CA ARG A 72 -10.84 2.37 -11.45
C ARG A 72 -9.44 2.97 -11.42
N ARG A 73 -8.86 3.11 -12.61
CA ARG A 73 -7.46 3.49 -12.81
C ARG A 73 -7.32 4.92 -13.31
N GLN A 74 -6.11 5.46 -13.14
CA GLN A 74 -5.68 6.81 -13.56
C GLN A 74 -6.65 7.94 -13.19
N ILE A 75 -7.18 7.90 -11.97
CA ILE A 75 -8.08 8.95 -11.46
C ILE A 75 -7.25 10.20 -11.15
N LYS A 76 -7.68 11.36 -11.65
CA LYS A 76 -7.05 12.65 -11.34
C LYS A 76 -7.46 13.13 -9.94
N TYR A 77 -6.84 12.55 -8.92
CA TYR A 77 -7.05 12.88 -7.51
C TYR A 77 -5.85 12.47 -6.65
N SER A 78 -5.79 12.97 -5.41
CA SER A 78 -4.76 12.56 -4.45
C SER A 78 -5.11 11.22 -3.80
N LYS A 79 -4.12 10.33 -3.66
CA LYS A 79 -4.29 9.03 -3.01
C LYS A 79 -4.74 9.18 -1.55
N ASP A 80 -4.18 10.13 -0.81
CA ASP A 80 -4.44 10.23 0.64
C ASP A 80 -5.87 10.74 0.90
N LYS A 81 -6.32 11.71 0.10
CA LYS A 81 -7.71 12.18 0.12
C LYS A 81 -8.70 11.09 -0.29
N MET A 82 -8.30 10.22 -1.22
CA MET A 82 -9.10 9.06 -1.62
C MET A 82 -9.14 8.01 -0.52
N TRP A 83 -8.03 7.80 0.20
CA TRP A 83 -7.94 6.84 1.30
C TRP A 83 -8.91 7.18 2.43
N TYR A 84 -9.08 8.47 2.79
CA TYR A 84 -10.07 8.86 3.79
C TYR A 84 -11.49 8.47 3.41
N LEU A 85 -11.86 8.66 2.13
CA LEU A 85 -13.17 8.23 1.62
C LEU A 85 -13.30 6.70 1.60
N ALA A 86 -12.25 5.99 1.17
CA ALA A 86 -12.22 4.54 1.18
C ALA A 86 -12.39 3.98 2.61
N LYS A 87 -11.68 4.57 3.58
CA LYS A 87 -11.76 4.18 4.99
C LYS A 87 -13.15 4.46 5.58
N LEU A 88 -13.80 5.57 5.18
CA LEU A 88 -15.15 5.91 5.61
C LEU A 88 -16.15 4.80 5.26
N ILE A 89 -16.15 4.32 4.01
CA ILE A 89 -17.14 3.34 3.53
C ILE A 89 -16.79 1.88 3.85
N ARG A 90 -15.63 1.62 4.46
CA ARG A 90 -15.18 0.26 4.75
C ARG A 90 -16.04 -0.35 5.85
N GLY A 91 -16.61 -1.54 5.61
CA GLY A 91 -17.50 -2.23 6.55
C GLY A 91 -18.94 -1.73 6.54
N MET A 92 -19.29 -0.76 5.69
CA MET A 92 -20.69 -0.36 5.48
C MET A 92 -21.38 -1.28 4.47
N THR A 93 -22.71 -1.36 4.55
CA THR A 93 -23.53 -1.91 3.46
C THR A 93 -23.41 -1.03 2.22
N ILE A 94 -23.66 -1.60 1.03
CA ILE A 94 -23.60 -0.81 -0.22
C ILE A 94 -24.55 0.38 -0.18
N ASP A 95 -25.78 0.18 0.28
CA ASP A 95 -26.80 1.24 0.27
C ASP A 95 -26.42 2.38 1.21
N GLN A 96 -25.90 2.05 2.40
CA GLN A 96 -25.37 3.04 3.33
C GLN A 96 -24.18 3.79 2.73
N ALA A 97 -23.25 3.09 2.09
CA ALA A 97 -22.09 3.71 1.44
C ALA A 97 -22.53 4.67 0.31
N LEU A 98 -23.49 4.27 -0.52
CA LEU A 98 -24.03 5.11 -1.60
C LEU A 98 -24.70 6.38 -1.05
N ALA A 99 -25.51 6.25 -0.01
CA ALA A 99 -26.14 7.39 0.66
C ALA A 99 -25.10 8.36 1.25
N GLN A 100 -24.06 7.85 1.92
CA GLN A 100 -22.99 8.68 2.47
C GLN A 100 -22.17 9.40 1.38
N LEU A 101 -21.92 8.74 0.25
CA LEU A 101 -21.15 9.32 -0.86
C LEU A 101 -21.96 10.33 -1.67
N GLU A 102 -23.29 10.22 -1.69
CA GLU A 102 -24.17 11.16 -2.38
C GLU A 102 -24.12 12.56 -1.79
N PHE A 103 -24.09 12.67 -0.46
CA PHE A 103 -24.04 13.96 0.25
C PHE A 103 -22.61 14.42 0.58
N ASN A 104 -21.58 13.73 0.11
CA ASN A 104 -20.19 14.11 0.36
C ASN A 104 -19.67 15.05 -0.74
N ASP A 105 -19.36 16.30 -0.37
CA ASP A 105 -18.92 17.35 -1.32
C ASP A 105 -17.58 17.06 -2.02
N LYS A 106 -16.83 16.05 -1.58
CA LYS A 106 -15.51 15.76 -2.16
C LYS A 106 -15.66 15.22 -3.58
N LYS A 107 -14.84 15.73 -4.51
CA LYS A 107 -14.74 15.21 -5.89
C LYS A 107 -14.57 13.69 -5.96
N GLY A 108 -13.78 13.12 -5.03
CA GLY A 108 -13.56 11.68 -4.96
C GLY A 108 -14.83 10.87 -4.68
N ALA A 109 -15.80 11.43 -3.97
CA ALA A 109 -17.03 10.72 -3.60
C ALA A 109 -17.86 10.36 -4.83
N LYS A 110 -18.00 11.29 -5.79
CA LYS A 110 -18.66 11.04 -7.08
C LYS A 110 -18.03 9.87 -7.84
N VAL A 111 -16.69 9.85 -7.88
CA VAL A 111 -15.94 8.78 -8.56
C VAL A 111 -16.14 7.42 -7.86
N ILE A 112 -16.15 7.38 -6.53
CA ILE A 112 -16.38 6.14 -5.79
C ILE A 112 -17.83 5.66 -5.95
N LYS A 113 -18.81 6.57 -5.93
CA LYS A 113 -20.23 6.25 -6.16
C LYS A 113 -20.41 5.54 -7.51
N GLU A 114 -19.83 6.09 -8.58
CA GLU A 114 -19.85 5.45 -9.91
C GLU A 114 -19.22 4.04 -9.88
N VAL A 115 -18.06 3.89 -9.22
CA VAL A 115 -17.39 2.58 -9.11
C VAL A 115 -18.23 1.57 -8.33
N LEU A 116 -18.92 1.99 -7.26
CA LEU A 116 -19.78 1.09 -6.49
C LEU A 116 -21.00 0.65 -7.30
N LEU A 117 -21.63 1.55 -8.06
CA LEU A 117 -22.75 1.23 -8.93
C LEU A 117 -22.35 0.25 -10.05
N GLU A 118 -21.20 0.49 -10.70
CA GLU A 118 -20.64 -0.43 -11.70
C GLU A 118 -20.35 -1.82 -11.11
N ALA A 119 -19.80 -1.87 -9.89
CA ALA A 119 -19.50 -3.12 -9.21
C ALA A 119 -20.78 -3.87 -8.80
N GLN A 120 -21.82 -3.16 -8.35
CA GLN A 120 -23.12 -3.74 -8.04
C GLN A 120 -23.79 -4.34 -9.29
N ASP A 121 -23.76 -3.63 -10.41
CA ASP A 121 -24.29 -4.15 -11.68
C ASP A 121 -23.48 -5.35 -12.18
N MET A 122 -22.16 -5.35 -11.98
CA MET A 122 -21.29 -6.49 -12.32
C MET A 122 -21.56 -7.71 -11.42
N ALA A 123 -21.90 -7.50 -10.15
CA ALA A 123 -22.24 -8.56 -9.22
C ALA A 123 -23.51 -9.30 -9.68
N VAL A 124 -24.55 -8.55 -10.03
CA VAL A 124 -25.82 -9.13 -10.49
C VAL A 124 -25.68 -9.79 -11.86
N LYS A 125 -25.07 -9.11 -12.82
CA LYS A 125 -25.02 -9.60 -14.21
C LYS A 125 -24.07 -10.78 -14.42
N ASN A 126 -22.90 -10.75 -13.76
CA ASN A 126 -21.81 -11.68 -14.06
C ASN A 126 -21.51 -12.66 -12.93
N HIS A 127 -21.72 -12.28 -11.66
CA HIS A 127 -21.35 -13.09 -10.48
C HIS A 127 -22.55 -13.77 -9.82
N ASN A 128 -23.71 -13.77 -10.47
CA ASN A 128 -24.93 -14.45 -10.04
C ASN A 128 -25.41 -14.06 -8.63
N VAL A 129 -25.27 -12.78 -8.26
CA VAL A 129 -25.83 -12.24 -7.02
C VAL A 129 -27.29 -11.83 -7.26
N GLU A 130 -28.22 -12.39 -6.49
CA GLU A 130 -29.66 -12.11 -6.63
C GLU A 130 -30.03 -10.72 -6.10
N TYR A 131 -29.60 -10.39 -4.88
CA TYR A 131 -29.99 -9.16 -4.19
C TYR A 131 -28.88 -8.10 -4.25
N LYS A 132 -29.18 -6.97 -4.91
CA LYS A 132 -28.28 -5.80 -5.01
C LYS A 132 -27.91 -5.19 -3.65
N SER A 133 -28.81 -5.26 -2.68
CA SER A 133 -28.65 -4.71 -1.33
C SER A 133 -27.89 -5.64 -0.39
N ASN A 134 -27.85 -6.95 -0.67
CA ASN A 134 -27.16 -7.94 0.16
C ASN A 134 -25.65 -8.00 -0.11
N LEU A 135 -25.03 -6.83 -0.19
CA LEU A 135 -23.62 -6.66 -0.44
C LEU A 135 -23.06 -5.64 0.54
N HIS A 136 -21.84 -5.88 1.00
CA HIS A 136 -21.11 -4.93 1.83
C HIS A 136 -19.68 -4.71 1.33
N VAL A 137 -19.11 -3.58 1.72
CA VAL A 137 -17.75 -3.20 1.35
C VAL A 137 -16.76 -3.86 2.30
N ALA A 138 -16.22 -5.02 1.91
CA ALA A 138 -15.24 -5.74 2.72
C ALA A 138 -13.87 -5.06 2.71
N GLU A 139 -13.36 -4.74 1.52
CA GLU A 139 -12.09 -4.03 1.37
C GLU A 139 -12.24 -2.82 0.46
N SER A 140 -11.62 -1.72 0.88
CA SER A 140 -11.59 -0.47 0.12
C SER A 140 -10.25 0.21 0.36
N PHE A 141 -9.52 0.51 -0.70
CA PHE A 141 -8.25 1.21 -0.59
C PHE A 141 -7.89 1.96 -1.87
N SER A 142 -6.95 2.89 -1.72
CA SER A 142 -6.43 3.70 -2.82
C SER A 142 -4.92 3.51 -2.97
N SER A 143 -4.44 3.42 -4.20
CA SER A 143 -3.02 3.33 -4.51
C SER A 143 -2.53 4.50 -5.38
N LYS A 144 -1.21 4.67 -5.42
CA LYS A 144 -0.53 5.66 -6.25
C LYS A 144 -0.65 5.27 -7.73
N GLY A 145 -1.03 6.22 -8.57
CA GLY A 145 -1.05 6.07 -10.02
C GLY A 145 0.26 6.50 -10.69
N LYS A 146 0.24 6.64 -12.02
CA LYS A 146 1.40 7.16 -12.76
C LYS A 146 1.48 8.67 -12.60
N TYR A 147 2.51 9.16 -11.91
CA TYR A 147 2.71 10.60 -11.72
C TYR A 147 3.49 11.17 -12.89
N LEU A 148 3.13 12.38 -13.32
CA LEU A 148 3.88 13.10 -14.36
C LEU A 148 4.61 14.28 -13.72
N LYS A 149 5.91 14.42 -14.00
CA LYS A 149 6.71 15.56 -13.50
C LYS A 149 6.45 16.81 -14.34
N ARG A 150 6.41 17.97 -13.70
CA ARG A 150 6.31 19.31 -14.29
C ARG A 150 7.23 20.26 -13.53
N ILE A 151 7.61 21.37 -14.15
CA ILE A 151 8.44 22.39 -13.52
C ILE A 151 7.54 23.44 -12.88
N ARG A 152 7.84 23.85 -11.65
CA ARG A 152 7.28 25.01 -10.97
C ARG A 152 8.37 26.05 -10.83
N TYR A 153 8.25 27.16 -11.55
CA TYR A 153 9.21 28.26 -11.46
C TYR A 153 9.04 29.01 -10.14
N HIS A 154 10.16 29.38 -9.54
CA HIS A 154 10.27 30.19 -8.33
C HIS A 154 11.13 31.43 -8.60
N GLY A 155 11.18 32.36 -7.63
CA GLY A 155 12.06 33.52 -7.73
C GLY A 155 13.55 33.15 -7.74
N ARG A 156 14.40 34.13 -8.07
CA ARG A 156 15.88 34.00 -8.05
C ARG A 156 16.43 32.86 -8.93
N GLY A 157 15.79 32.60 -10.08
CA GLY A 157 16.21 31.55 -11.01
C GLY A 157 16.03 30.11 -10.49
N MET A 158 15.31 29.91 -9.39
CA MET A 158 15.05 28.58 -8.81
C MET A 158 13.83 27.92 -9.45
N PHE A 159 13.81 26.58 -9.45
CA PHE A 159 12.63 25.82 -9.84
C PHE A 159 12.46 24.56 -8.97
N GLY A 160 11.21 24.17 -8.75
CA GLY A 160 10.83 22.94 -8.07
C GLY A 160 10.21 21.95 -9.06
N ILE A 161 10.28 20.66 -8.74
CA ILE A 161 9.58 19.61 -9.50
C ILE A 161 8.18 19.44 -8.91
N MET A 162 7.15 19.76 -9.69
CA MET A 162 5.75 19.54 -9.36
C MET A 162 5.25 18.24 -9.97
N ASP A 163 4.71 17.35 -9.15
CA ASP A 163 4.06 16.13 -9.64
C ASP A 163 2.58 16.37 -9.97
N LYS A 164 2.19 16.02 -11.19
CA LYS A 164 0.79 15.80 -11.55
C LYS A 164 0.38 14.44 -10.98
N VAL A 165 -0.22 14.51 -9.80
CA VAL A 165 -0.71 13.36 -9.02
C VAL A 165 -1.90 12.67 -9.70
N TYR A 166 -1.90 11.34 -9.67
CA TYR A 166 -2.98 10.46 -10.10
C TYR A 166 -3.10 9.30 -9.10
N CYS A 167 -4.28 8.72 -8.94
CA CYS A 167 -4.48 7.57 -8.06
C CYS A 167 -5.30 6.46 -8.71
N HIS A 168 -5.37 5.34 -8.02
CA HIS A 168 -6.23 4.20 -8.34
C HIS A 168 -7.11 3.92 -7.13
N TYR A 169 -8.34 3.51 -7.38
CA TYR A 169 -9.29 3.13 -6.33
C TYR A 169 -9.71 1.67 -6.54
N PHE A 170 -9.71 0.90 -5.46
CA PHE A 170 -10.00 -0.53 -5.44
C PHE A 170 -11.08 -0.81 -4.42
N VAL A 171 -12.00 -1.69 -4.79
CA VAL A 171 -13.06 -2.18 -3.92
C VAL A 171 -13.23 -3.69 -4.07
N LYS A 172 -13.44 -4.36 -2.94
CA LYS A 172 -13.91 -5.74 -2.84
C LYS A 172 -15.28 -5.70 -2.18
N LEU A 173 -16.30 -6.13 -2.91
CA LEU A 173 -17.63 -6.37 -2.37
C LEU A 173 -17.77 -7.84 -2.01
N VAL A 174 -18.43 -8.12 -0.90
CA VAL A 174 -18.72 -9.48 -0.46
C VAL A 174 -20.22 -9.58 -0.21
N GLU A 175 -20.79 -10.71 -0.61
CA GLU A 175 -22.18 -11.04 -0.35
C GLU A 175 -22.45 -11.29 1.14
N GLY A 176 -23.60 -10.80 1.60
CA GLY A 176 -24.03 -10.92 2.99
C GLY A 176 -23.98 -9.59 3.75
N MET A 177 -24.45 -9.64 4.99
CA MET A 177 -24.40 -8.51 5.90
C MET A 177 -22.96 -8.22 6.34
N PRO A 178 -22.61 -6.95 6.60
CA PRO A 178 -21.31 -6.63 7.14
C PRO A 178 -21.12 -7.30 8.51
N PRO A 179 -19.91 -7.77 8.83
CA PRO A 179 -19.65 -8.38 10.13
C PRO A 179 -19.83 -7.34 11.24
N THR A 180 -20.60 -7.70 12.27
CA THR A 180 -20.77 -6.87 13.45
C THR A 180 -19.44 -6.75 14.19
N VAL A 181 -19.04 -5.51 14.50
CA VAL A 181 -17.85 -5.27 15.33
C VAL A 181 -18.26 -5.44 16.78
N GLU A 182 -17.96 -6.60 17.35
CA GLU A 182 -18.13 -6.86 18.77
C GLU A 182 -17.05 -6.12 19.57
N GLN A 183 -17.47 -5.42 20.63
CA GLN A 183 -16.56 -4.75 21.55
C GLN A 183 -16.28 -5.69 22.72
N SER A 184 -15.01 -5.79 23.15
CA SER A 184 -14.65 -6.61 24.31
C SER A 184 -15.31 -6.05 25.56
N THR A 185 -16.02 -6.89 26.29
CA THR A 185 -16.64 -6.49 27.54
C THR A 185 -15.60 -6.44 28.66
N ALA A 186 -15.91 -5.74 29.75
CA ALA A 186 -15.05 -5.72 30.94
C ALA A 186 -14.83 -7.13 31.52
N PHE A 187 -15.82 -8.02 31.40
CA PHE A 187 -15.70 -9.41 31.84
C PHE A 187 -14.72 -10.19 30.96
N ASP A 188 -14.78 -10.00 29.64
CA ASP A 188 -13.83 -10.62 28.71
C ASP A 188 -12.40 -10.17 29.01
N GLN A 189 -12.21 -8.87 29.25
CA GLN A 189 -10.92 -8.30 29.64
C GLN A 189 -10.40 -8.89 30.96
N ALA A 190 -11.28 -9.02 31.96
CA ALA A 190 -10.93 -9.65 33.24
C ALA A 190 -10.55 -11.14 33.06
N LYS A 191 -11.30 -11.87 32.22
CA LYS A 191 -11.01 -13.26 31.89
C LYS A 191 -9.68 -13.41 31.16
N GLU A 192 -9.41 -12.57 30.16
CA GLU A 192 -8.13 -12.53 29.45
C GLU A 192 -6.96 -12.25 30.41
N TYR A 193 -7.13 -11.28 31.31
CA TYR A 193 -6.14 -10.98 32.35
C TYR A 193 -5.87 -12.19 33.25
N VAL A 194 -6.92 -12.87 33.73
CA VAL A 194 -6.78 -14.09 34.53
C VAL A 194 -6.11 -15.21 33.73
N GLU A 195 -6.44 -15.38 32.46
CA GLU A 195 -5.77 -16.34 31.58
C GLU A 195 -4.28 -16.03 31.39
N GLN A 196 -3.91 -14.77 31.23
CA GLN A 196 -2.51 -14.33 31.17
C GLN A 196 -1.78 -14.68 32.48
N LEU A 197 -2.40 -14.44 33.64
CA LEU A 197 -1.85 -14.83 34.93
C LEU A 197 -1.72 -16.36 35.10
N LYS A 198 -2.60 -17.15 34.50
CA LYS A 198 -2.51 -18.63 34.50
C LYS A 198 -1.42 -19.16 33.57
N LYS A 199 -1.21 -18.50 32.43
CA LYS A 199 -0.22 -18.90 31.41
C LYS A 199 1.23 -18.57 31.81
N ARG A 200 1.45 -17.83 32.89
CA ARG A 200 2.81 -17.50 33.37
C ARG A 200 3.53 -18.76 33.82
N THR A 201 4.70 -19.01 33.25
CA THR A 201 5.63 -20.06 33.69
C THR A 201 6.82 -19.43 34.42
N ILE A 202 7.51 -20.21 35.23
CA ILE A 202 8.75 -19.76 35.87
C ILE A 202 9.80 -19.58 34.78
N ILE A 203 10.30 -18.37 34.64
CA ILE A 203 11.31 -18.05 33.64
C ILE A 203 12.66 -18.56 34.16
N TYR A 204 13.42 -19.27 33.33
CA TYR A 204 14.73 -19.85 33.65
C TYR A 204 14.71 -21.05 34.63
N SER A 205 13.64 -21.83 34.67
CA SER A 205 13.63 -23.17 35.28
C SER A 205 13.36 -24.24 34.21
N LEU A 206 13.89 -25.45 34.42
CA LEU A 206 13.57 -26.64 33.61
C LEU A 206 12.10 -27.02 33.71
#